data_AF-A0A387FXZ7-F1
#
_entry.id   AF-A0A387FXZ7-F1
#
_cell.length_a   1.000
_cell.length_b   1.000
_cell.length_c   1.000
_cell.angle_alpha   90.00
_cell.angle_beta   90.00
_cell.angle_gamma   90.00
#
_symmetry.space_group_name_H-M   'P 1'
#
loop_
_entity.id
_entity.type
_entity.pdbx_description
1 polymer ?
#
loop_
_entity_poly.entity_id
_entity_poly.type
_entity_poly.pdbx_seq_one_letter_code
_entity_poly.pdbx_strand_id
1 'polypeptide(L)'
;MVMVSDLATSAQKLILIFLPNGAAHVIATKLAEHGYETTVALSIPEVFDALCSDRYGLAVTTRPDIDIVRNIRSIPVVNLEVFFHAVPSDSGLVTSSKQFDDTGFLQRIRALIEPRPGRTEVTQAGSTSNATAGADARWPSRLLTSARSLLGSYIAASPKS
;
A
#
# COMPACT_ATOMS: atom_id res chain seq x y z
N MET A 1 5.72 -26.05 39.78
CA MET A 1 6.06 -26.08 38.34
C MET A 1 5.13 -25.09 37.65
N VAL A 2 5.58 -23.86 37.47
CA VAL A 2 4.78 -22.76 36.91
C VAL A 2 4.88 -22.86 35.39
N MET A 3 3.75 -23.09 34.72
CA MET A 3 3.68 -22.96 33.26
C MET A 3 3.64 -21.47 32.93
N VAL A 4 4.79 -20.93 32.55
CA VAL A 4 4.89 -19.66 31.84
C VAL A 4 4.47 -19.91 30.41
N SER A 5 3.16 -19.84 30.14
CA SER A 5 2.69 -19.66 28.77
C SER A 5 3.08 -18.25 28.36
N ASP A 6 4.25 -18.13 27.74
CA ASP A 6 4.66 -16.93 27.02
C ASP A 6 3.72 -16.80 25.80
N LEU A 7 2.51 -16.33 26.06
CA LEU A 7 1.61 -15.80 25.05
C LEU A 7 2.23 -14.47 24.60
N ALA A 8 3.29 -14.57 23.81
CA ALA A 8 3.55 -13.57 22.78
C ALA A 8 2.36 -13.63 21.81
N THR A 9 1.20 -13.14 22.26
CA THR A 9 0.15 -12.62 21.41
C THR A 9 0.87 -11.56 20.60
N SER A 10 1.36 -11.95 19.43
CA SER A 10 1.97 -11.03 18.47
C SER A 10 0.93 -9.95 18.25
N ALA A 11 1.09 -8.81 18.95
CA ALA A 11 0.06 -7.80 19.05
C ALA A 11 -0.26 -7.36 17.63
N GLN A 12 -1.41 -7.79 17.10
CA GLN A 12 -1.79 -7.46 15.74
C GLN A 12 -1.90 -5.94 15.69
N LYS A 13 -1.16 -5.32 14.77
CA LYS A 13 -1.20 -3.88 14.61
C LYS A 13 -2.58 -3.47 14.09
N LEU A 14 -3.09 -2.36 14.59
CA LEU A 14 -4.38 -1.78 14.20
C LEU A 14 -4.37 -1.35 12.73
N ILE A 15 -5.56 -1.37 12.12
CA ILE A 15 -5.81 -0.78 10.80
C ILE A 15 -6.42 0.60 10.99
N LEU A 16 -5.82 1.64 10.40
CA LEU A 16 -6.45 2.95 10.31
C LEU A 16 -7.34 3.02 9.07
N ILE A 17 -8.58 3.48 9.21
CA ILE A 17 -9.49 3.71 8.09
C ILE A 17 -9.72 5.21 7.97
N PHE A 18 -9.26 5.80 6.87
CA PHE A 18 -9.48 7.21 6.54
C PHE A 18 -10.32 7.32 5.27
N LEU A 19 -11.64 7.40 5.46
CA LEU A 19 -12.65 7.39 4.40
C LEU A 19 -13.84 8.28 4.80
N PRO A 20 -14.69 8.70 3.85
CA PRO A 20 -15.97 9.33 4.17
C PRO A 20 -16.83 8.43 5.07
N ASN A 21 -17.56 9.04 6.01
CA ASN A 21 -18.29 8.37 7.10
C ASN A 21 -19.03 7.08 6.68
N GLY A 22 -19.86 7.13 5.62
CA GLY A 22 -20.60 5.96 5.15
C GLY A 22 -19.72 4.80 4.70
N ALA A 23 -18.66 5.08 3.93
CA ALA A 23 -17.72 4.06 3.48
C ALA A 23 -16.83 3.54 4.62
N ALA A 24 -16.43 4.42 5.53
CA ALA A 24 -15.58 4.07 6.67
C ALA A 24 -16.22 2.99 7.55
N HIS A 25 -17.50 3.14 7.89
CA HIS A 25 -18.21 2.16 8.71
C HIS A 25 -18.43 0.83 8.00
N VAL A 26 -18.74 0.84 6.70
CA VAL A 26 -18.89 -0.41 5.91
C VAL A 26 -17.58 -1.20 5.93
N ILE A 27 -16.45 -0.53 5.69
CA ILE A 27 -15.14 -1.17 5.69
C ILE A 27 -14.73 -1.61 7.10
N ALA A 28 -15.02 -0.82 8.14
CA ALA A 28 -14.74 -1.18 9.52
C ALA A 28 -15.50 -2.44 9.94
N THR A 29 -16.81 -2.51 9.66
CA THR A 29 -17.64 -3.70 9.96
C THR A 29 -17.10 -4.92 9.25
N LYS A 30 -16.78 -4.81 7.95
CA LYS A 30 -16.23 -5.91 7.17
C LYS A 30 -14.90 -6.41 7.74
N LEU A 31 -14.00 -5.51 8.12
CA LEU A 31 -12.73 -5.88 8.74
C LEU A 31 -12.93 -6.54 10.11
N ALA A 32 -13.87 -6.05 10.91
CA ALA A 32 -14.21 -6.63 12.20
C ALA A 32 -14.80 -8.04 12.09
N GLU A 33 -15.64 -8.31 11.07
CA GLU A 33 -16.16 -9.66 10.75
C GLU A 33 -15.04 -10.67 10.48
N HIS A 34 -13.88 -10.19 10.04
CA HIS A 34 -12.69 -11.01 9.78
C HIS A 34 -11.64 -10.96 10.89
N GLY A 35 -11.98 -10.39 12.06
CA GLY A 35 -11.13 -10.36 13.25
C GLY A 35 -10.05 -9.29 13.24
N TYR A 36 -10.12 -8.31 12.34
CA TYR A 36 -9.18 -7.19 12.33
C TYR A 36 -9.66 -6.06 13.23
N GLU A 37 -8.76 -5.55 14.07
CA GLU A 37 -9.02 -4.34 14.85
C GLU A 37 -8.78 -3.08 14.01
N THR A 38 -9.76 -2.17 14.01
CA THR A 38 -9.75 -0.96 13.19
C THR A 38 -10.01 0.29 14.00
N THR A 39 -9.44 1.42 13.58
CA THR A 39 -9.85 2.76 14.04
C THR A 39 -10.30 3.57 12.84
N VAL A 40 -11.46 4.22 12.95
CA VAL A 40 -11.98 5.11 11.92
C VAL A 40 -11.55 6.54 12.23
N ALA A 41 -10.92 7.19 11.27
CA ALA A 41 -10.67 8.63 11.26
C ALA A 41 -11.48 9.25 10.12
N LEU A 42 -12.24 10.29 10.41
CA LEU A 42 -13.10 10.99 9.45
C LEU A 42 -12.54 12.35 9.05
N SER A 43 -11.45 12.79 9.68
CA SER A 43 -10.81 14.08 9.45
C SER A 43 -9.29 13.98 9.49
N ILE A 44 -8.61 14.94 8.86
CA ILE A 44 -7.14 15.00 8.85
C ILE A 44 -6.55 15.09 10.27
N PRO A 45 -7.10 15.91 11.21
CA PRO A 45 -6.63 15.90 12.60
C PRO A 45 -6.72 14.53 13.27
N GLU A 46 -7.81 13.79 13.07
CA GLU A 46 -7.95 12.43 13.61
C GLU A 46 -6.92 11.45 13.03
N VAL A 47 -6.61 11.56 11.73
CA VAL A 47 -5.55 10.78 11.08
C VAL A 47 -4.19 11.11 11.70
N PHE A 48 -3.92 12.40 11.92
CA PHE A 48 -2.68 12.86 12.53
C PHE A 48 -2.53 12.30 13.95
N ASP A 49 -3.56 12.45 14.79
CA ASP A 49 -3.57 11.97 16.16
C ASP A 49 -3.40 10.45 16.23
N ALA A 50 -4.06 9.72 15.34
CA ALA A 50 -3.93 8.27 15.23
C ALA A 50 -2.48 7.87 14.87
N LEU A 51 -1.94 8.42 13.79
CA LEU A 51 -0.63 8.03 13.26
C LEU A 51 0.56 8.48 14.11
N CYS A 52 0.35 9.44 15.03
CA CYS A 52 1.34 9.76 16.06
C CYS A 52 1.65 8.54 16.97
N SER A 53 0.70 7.61 17.13
CA SER A 53 0.92 6.35 17.85
C SER A 53 1.56 5.28 16.94
N ASP A 54 2.42 4.41 17.49
CA ASP A 54 2.99 3.26 16.75
C ASP A 54 2.07 2.02 16.74
N ARG A 55 0.77 2.23 16.92
CA ARG A 55 -0.21 1.13 17.01
C ARG A 55 -0.68 0.64 15.64
N TYR A 56 -0.49 1.45 14.59
CA TYR A 56 -1.05 1.20 13.27
C TYR A 56 -0.05 0.50 12.34
N GLY A 57 -0.49 -0.60 11.74
CA GLY A 57 0.31 -1.40 10.81
C GLY A 57 0.05 -1.07 9.35
N LEU A 58 -1.14 -0.54 9.04
CA LEU A 58 -1.52 -0.06 7.72
C LEU A 58 -2.66 0.95 7.80
N ALA A 59 -2.86 1.69 6.71
CA ALA A 59 -4.03 2.53 6.51
C ALA A 59 -4.82 2.11 5.27
N VAL A 60 -6.15 2.24 5.33
CA VAL A 60 -7.08 2.12 4.20
C VAL A 60 -7.62 3.51 3.89
N THR A 61 -7.50 3.95 2.64
CA THR A 61 -7.97 5.27 2.21
C THR A 61 -8.27 5.32 0.71
N THR A 62 -8.64 6.47 0.16
CA THR A 62 -8.82 6.68 -1.29
C THR A 62 -7.61 7.35 -1.91
N ARG A 63 -7.47 7.33 -3.24
CA ARG A 63 -6.29 7.88 -3.92
C ARG A 63 -5.95 9.33 -3.54
N PRO A 64 -6.90 10.28 -3.44
CA PRO A 64 -6.61 11.68 -3.07
C PRO A 64 -5.93 11.82 -1.70
N ASP A 65 -6.18 10.89 -0.78
CA ASP A 65 -5.80 10.99 0.62
C ASP A 65 -4.53 10.20 0.97
N ILE A 66 -3.96 9.45 0.01
CA ILE A 66 -2.76 8.62 0.22
C ILE A 66 -1.58 9.48 0.71
N ASP A 67 -1.38 10.64 0.09
CA ASP A 67 -0.24 11.51 0.41
C ASP A 67 -0.36 12.08 1.83
N ILE A 68 -1.59 12.31 2.33
CA ILE A 68 -1.83 12.76 3.71
C ILE A 68 -1.29 11.73 4.69
N VAL A 69 -1.67 10.47 4.54
CA VAL A 69 -1.21 9.38 5.42
C VAL A 69 0.31 9.24 5.36
N ARG A 70 0.87 9.18 4.14
CA ARG A 70 2.31 8.94 3.93
C ARG A 70 3.20 10.08 4.42
N ASN A 71 2.71 11.32 4.37
CA ASN A 71 3.42 12.48 4.90
C ASN A 71 3.49 12.49 6.42
N ILE A 72 2.54 11.84 7.11
CA ILE A 72 2.54 11.74 8.57
C ILE A 72 3.36 10.52 9.03
N ARG A 73 3.16 9.36 8.41
CA ARG A 73 3.89 8.13 8.77
C ARG A 73 4.12 7.23 7.57
N SER A 74 5.32 6.65 7.49
CA SER A 74 5.68 5.65 6.49
C SER A 74 5.12 4.27 6.85
N ILE A 75 3.82 4.08 6.68
CA ILE A 75 3.14 2.78 6.77
C ILE A 75 2.55 2.36 5.41
N PRO A 76 2.31 1.06 5.19
CA PRO A 76 1.53 0.60 4.04
C PRO A 76 0.17 1.31 3.94
N VAL A 77 -0.19 1.69 2.71
CA VAL A 77 -1.49 2.31 2.41
C VAL A 77 -2.21 1.51 1.35
N VAL A 78 -3.44 1.12 1.64
CA VAL A 78 -4.35 0.41 0.74
C VAL A 78 -5.33 1.43 0.14
N ASN A 79 -5.27 1.63 -1.18
CA ASN A 79 -6.26 2.41 -1.91
C ASN A 79 -7.52 1.57 -2.09
N LEU A 80 -8.63 1.97 -1.49
CA LEU A 80 -9.90 1.26 -1.59
C LEU A 80 -10.45 1.21 -3.03
N GLU A 81 -10.17 2.23 -3.84
CA GLU A 81 -10.73 2.37 -5.18
C GLU A 81 -10.30 1.26 -6.15
N VAL A 82 -9.15 0.61 -5.90
CA VAL A 82 -8.62 -0.45 -6.77
C VAL A 82 -9.43 -1.74 -6.71
N PHE A 83 -10.29 -1.88 -5.70
CA PHE A 83 -11.17 -3.04 -5.51
C PHE A 83 -12.56 -2.79 -6.09
N PHE A 84 -12.82 -1.65 -6.73
CA PHE A 84 -14.08 -1.44 -7.45
C PHE A 84 -13.90 -1.72 -8.94
N HIS A 85 -14.64 -2.71 -9.44
CA HIS A 85 -14.60 -3.12 -10.84
C HIS A 85 -15.93 -2.80 -11.53
N ALA A 86 -15.87 -2.34 -12.78
CA ALA A 86 -17.06 -2.17 -13.60
C ALA A 86 -17.58 -3.55 -14.02
N VAL A 87 -18.87 -3.81 -13.76
CA VAL A 87 -19.55 -5.01 -14.25
C VAL A 87 -20.31 -4.63 -15.53
N PRO A 88 -20.08 -5.32 -16.65
CA PRO A 88 -20.88 -5.12 -17.86
C PRO A 88 -22.33 -5.49 -17.60
N SER A 89 -23.25 -4.59 -17.92
CA SER A 89 -24.69 -4.86 -17.87
C SER A 89 -25.10 -5.62 -19.13
N ASP A 90 -25.68 -6.81 -18.97
CA ASP A 90 -26.06 -7.73 -20.07
C ASP A 90 -27.19 -7.18 -20.97
N SER A 91 -27.82 -6.06 -20.59
CA SER A 91 -29.00 -5.51 -21.25
C SER A 91 -28.72 -4.43 -22.31
N GLY A 92 -27.46 -4.19 -22.69
CA GLY A 92 -27.10 -3.20 -23.73
C GLY A 92 -27.37 -1.74 -23.34
N LEU A 93 -27.93 -1.48 -22.15
CA LEU A 93 -28.08 -0.15 -21.57
C LEU A 93 -26.89 0.11 -20.65
N VAL A 94 -26.09 1.13 -20.98
CA VAL A 94 -24.83 1.46 -20.32
C VAL A 94 -25.09 2.05 -18.93
N THR A 95 -25.42 1.21 -17.97
CA THR A 95 -25.36 1.54 -16.55
C THR A 95 -24.27 0.66 -15.93
N SER A 96 -23.01 1.10 -16.01
CA SER A 96 -21.91 0.34 -15.40
C SER A 96 -22.07 0.37 -13.88
N SER A 97 -22.55 -0.71 -13.29
CA SER A 97 -22.51 -0.90 -11.84
C SER A 97 -21.07 -1.18 -11.42
N LYS A 98 -20.61 -0.59 -10.33
CA LYS A 98 -19.31 -0.92 -9.73
C LYS A 98 -19.52 -1.98 -8.65
N GLN A 99 -18.87 -3.12 -8.80
CA GLN A 99 -18.82 -4.18 -7.80
C GLN A 99 -17.52 -4.08 -7.00
N PHE A 100 -17.61 -4.28 -5.69
CA PHE A 100 -16.46 -4.30 -4.80
C PHE A 100 -15.90 -5.73 -4.67
N ASP A 101 -14.61 -5.91 -4.92
CA ASP A 101 -13.88 -7.18 -4.75
C ASP A 101 -13.45 -7.35 -3.28
N ASP A 102 -14.39 -7.88 -2.51
CA ASP A 102 -14.19 -8.23 -1.10
C ASP A 102 -13.00 -9.17 -0.88
N THR A 103 -12.84 -10.16 -1.76
CA THR A 103 -11.84 -11.21 -1.58
C THR A 103 -10.44 -10.65 -1.81
N GLY A 104 -10.25 -9.90 -2.91
CA GLY A 104 -8.99 -9.22 -3.20
C GLY A 104 -8.63 -8.20 -2.12
N PHE A 105 -9.61 -7.47 -1.59
CA PHE A 105 -9.40 -6.52 -0.49
C PHE A 105 -8.85 -7.22 0.75
N LEU A 106 -9.51 -8.27 1.23
CA LEU A 106 -9.08 -9.00 2.43
C LEU A 106 -7.73 -9.70 2.25
N GLN A 107 -7.46 -10.26 1.07
CA GLN A 107 -6.16 -10.84 0.76
C GLN A 107 -5.04 -9.80 0.83
N ARG A 108 -5.28 -8.58 0.32
CA ARG A 108 -4.32 -7.46 0.42
C ARG A 108 -4.08 -7.08 1.87
N ILE A 109 -5.13 -6.97 2.68
CA ILE A 109 -5.02 -6.63 4.11
C ILE A 109 -4.19 -7.69 4.85
N ARG A 110 -4.52 -8.97 4.66
CA ARG A 110 -3.78 -10.09 5.27
C ARG A 110 -2.29 -10.04 4.93
N ALA A 111 -1.96 -9.88 3.65
CA ALA A 111 -0.58 -9.85 3.17
C ALA A 111 0.25 -8.66 3.71
N LEU A 112 -0.40 -7.61 4.20
CA LEU A 112 0.26 -6.42 4.76
C LEU A 112 0.34 -6.44 6.30
N ILE A 113 -0.58 -7.12 6.97
CA ILE A 113 -0.59 -7.25 8.44
C ILE A 113 0.30 -8.39 8.91
N GLU A 114 0.26 -9.53 8.21
CA GLU A 114 1.03 -10.70 8.60
C GLU A 114 2.52 -10.42 8.38
N PRO A 115 3.36 -10.55 9.43
CA PRO A 115 4.79 -10.42 9.29
C PRO A 115 5.26 -11.40 8.22
N ARG A 116 5.83 -10.90 7.13
CA ARG A 116 6.46 -11.77 6.14
C ARG A 116 7.56 -12.52 6.89
N PRO A 117 7.53 -13.87 6.98
CA PRO A 117 8.63 -14.60 7.58
C PRO A 117 9.88 -14.14 6.83
N GLY A 118 10.79 -13.51 7.57
CA GLY A 118 11.97 -12.88 7.00
C GLY A 118 12.60 -13.87 6.04
N ARG A 119 12.81 -13.43 4.80
CA ARG A 119 13.66 -14.16 3.86
C ARG A 119 14.95 -14.36 4.61
N THR A 120 15.20 -15.57 5.09
CA THR A 120 16.47 -15.95 5.69
C THR A 120 17.48 -15.60 4.61
N GLU A 121 18.24 -14.53 4.84
CA GLU A 121 19.40 -14.28 4.02
C GLU A 121 20.24 -15.55 4.19
N VAL A 122 20.22 -16.39 3.16
CA VAL A 122 21.18 -17.47 3.04
C VAL A 122 22.50 -16.75 2.84
N THR A 123 23.12 -16.39 3.95
CA THR A 123 24.53 -16.04 4.03
C THR A 123 25.25 -17.26 3.47
N GLN A 124 25.61 -17.18 2.20
CA GLN A 124 26.40 -18.18 1.50
C GLN A 124 27.81 -18.16 2.12
N ALA A 125 27.93 -18.85 3.24
CA ALA A 125 29.20 -19.12 3.88
C ALA A 125 29.95 -20.16 3.04
N GLY A 126 31.10 -19.74 2.50
CA GLY A 126 32.26 -20.59 2.27
C GLY A 126 32.15 -21.63 1.17
N SER A 127 32.54 -21.24 -0.05
CA SER A 127 33.26 -22.16 -0.93
C SER A 127 34.51 -21.47 -1.43
N THR A 128 35.61 -21.72 -0.72
CA THR A 128 36.97 -21.47 -1.17
C THR A 128 37.28 -22.36 -2.37
N SER A 129 37.52 -21.75 -3.52
CA SER A 129 38.52 -22.25 -4.47
C SER A 129 38.98 -21.09 -5.37
N ASN A 130 40.29 -20.87 -5.34
CA ASN A 130 41.00 -19.88 -6.15
C ASN A 130 40.86 -20.23 -7.64
N ALA A 131 40.40 -19.28 -8.45
CA ALA A 131 40.85 -19.13 -9.83
C ALA A 131 40.69 -17.68 -10.28
N THR A 132 41.80 -17.14 -10.74
CA THR A 132 42.08 -15.78 -11.18
C THR A 132 41.36 -15.35 -12.46
N ALA A 133 41.06 -14.04 -12.49
CA ALA A 133 41.02 -13.15 -13.66
C ALA A 133 39.81 -13.20 -14.61
N GLY A 134 39.14 -12.04 -14.73
CA GLY A 134 38.41 -11.66 -15.94
C GLY A 134 37.04 -11.03 -15.70
N ALA A 135 37.02 -9.69 -15.75
CA ALA A 135 35.95 -8.83 -16.28
C ALA A 135 34.47 -9.04 -15.85
N ASP A 136 33.93 -7.96 -15.26
CA ASP A 136 32.59 -7.42 -15.48
C ASP A 136 31.36 -8.32 -15.29
N ALA A 137 30.77 -8.24 -14.10
CA ALA A 137 29.31 -8.18 -13.95
C ALA A 137 28.92 -7.56 -12.59
N ARG A 138 29.26 -6.29 -12.40
CA ARG A 138 28.66 -5.46 -11.33
C ARG A 138 27.19 -5.26 -11.68
N TRP A 139 26.28 -6.00 -11.03
CA TRP A 139 24.85 -5.72 -11.03
C TRP A 139 24.61 -4.25 -10.62
N PRO A 140 24.02 -3.41 -11.47
CA PRO A 140 23.55 -2.12 -11.04
C PRO A 140 22.07 -2.24 -10.65
N SER A 141 21.84 -2.14 -9.34
CA SER A 141 20.62 -1.58 -8.76
C SER A 141 20.25 -0.31 -9.53
N ARG A 142 19.25 -0.36 -10.42
CA ARG A 142 18.69 0.86 -11.03
C ARG A 142 17.63 1.44 -10.10
N LEU A 143 18.12 2.10 -9.05
CA LEU A 143 17.39 3.13 -8.33
C LEU A 143 17.38 4.41 -9.17
N LEU A 144 16.21 5.05 -9.14
CA LEU A 144 15.80 6.33 -9.72
C LEU A 144 16.89 7.41 -9.84
N THR A 145 16.90 8.13 -10.97
CA THR A 145 17.13 9.59 -10.98
C THR A 145 16.44 10.24 -12.18
N SER A 146 15.68 11.28 -11.87
CA SER A 146 14.91 12.20 -12.72
C SER A 146 15.75 13.05 -13.67
N ALA A 147 15.13 13.65 -14.70
CA ALA A 147 14.87 15.11 -14.78
C ALA A 147 14.51 15.61 -16.20
N ARG A 148 13.42 16.40 -16.22
CA ARG A 148 13.25 17.72 -16.86
C ARG A 148 13.38 17.88 -18.38
N SER A 149 12.30 18.47 -18.89
CA SER A 149 12.25 19.64 -19.80
C SER A 149 12.35 19.37 -21.29
N LEU A 150 11.23 19.57 -21.99
CA LEU A 150 11.19 20.36 -23.23
C LEU A 150 9.90 21.19 -23.25
N LEU A 151 9.96 22.39 -22.66
CA LEU A 151 9.10 23.50 -23.03
C LEU A 151 9.94 24.47 -23.88
N GLY A 152 9.43 24.82 -25.06
CA GLY A 152 9.85 26.03 -25.77
C GLY A 152 10.49 25.79 -27.14
N SER A 153 9.72 26.01 -28.21
CA SER A 153 9.92 27.13 -29.14
C SER A 153 9.13 26.91 -30.45
N TYR A 154 7.98 27.56 -30.57
CA TYR A 154 7.37 27.84 -31.88
C TYR A 154 7.44 29.35 -32.08
N ILE A 155 8.47 29.82 -32.77
CA ILE A 155 8.50 31.17 -33.32
C ILE A 155 8.19 31.09 -34.82
N ALA A 156 7.21 31.90 -35.17
CA ALA A 156 6.68 32.33 -36.45
C ALA A 156 7.61 32.31 -37.69
N ALA A 157 7.00 32.01 -38.84
CA ALA A 157 7.31 32.65 -40.11
C ALA A 157 6.06 32.69 -41.02
N SER A 158 5.50 33.89 -41.23
CA SER A 158 4.65 34.18 -42.39
C SER A 158 5.52 34.37 -43.64
N PRO A 159 4.94 34.21 -44.83
CA PRO A 159 5.18 35.18 -45.89
C PRO A 159 3.88 35.65 -46.57
N LYS A 160 3.85 36.95 -46.86
CA LYS A 160 2.99 37.58 -47.87
C LYS A 160 3.50 37.18 -49.26
N SER A 161 2.57 36.93 -50.18
CA SER A 161 2.59 37.54 -51.51
C SER A 161 1.19 37.55 -52.11
#